data_AF-A0A7C2QFP9-F1
#
_entry.id   AF-A0A7C2QFP9-F1
#
_cell.length_a   1.000
_cell.length_b   1.000
_cell.length_c   1.000
_cell.angle_alpha   90.00
_cell.angle_beta   90.00
_cell.angle_gamma   90.00
#
_symmetry.space_group_name_H-M   'P 1'
#
loop_
_entity.id
_entity.type
_entity.pdbx_description
1 polymer ?
#
loop_
_entity_poly.entity_id
_entity_poly.type
_entity_poly.pdbx_seq_one_letter_code
_entity_poly.pdbx_strand_id
1 'polypeptide(L)'
;MFGLFGRRQATDHSESGLIKHVNASTFKQEVLESDIPVLVDFWAPWCGPCRMLAPILEDIAREYQGRLKVVKLNTDENPITANAYGIQGIPTLILFTRGFARERLVGLMPKQHIMAKILPHLPAEAPATAGNTETV
;
A
#
# COMPACT_ATOMS: atom_id res chain seq x y z
N MET A 1 -36.45 12.65 22.84
CA MET A 1 -36.94 12.90 21.47
C MET A 1 -35.71 13.04 20.57
N PHE A 2 -35.35 11.97 19.85
CA PHE A 2 -34.43 11.87 18.69
C PHE A 2 -33.23 12.84 18.65
N GLY A 3 -31.99 12.42 18.92
CA GLY A 3 -31.28 11.42 18.13
C GLY A 3 -30.40 12.14 17.09
N LEU A 4 -29.08 12.08 17.31
CA LEU A 4 -27.99 11.94 16.34
C LEU A 4 -28.16 12.62 14.97
N PHE A 5 -27.15 13.40 14.55
CA PHE A 5 -26.36 13.09 13.35
C PHE A 5 -25.23 14.11 13.24
N GLY A 6 -24.15 13.82 13.98
CA GLY A 6 -22.85 14.41 13.68
C GLY A 6 -22.49 14.04 12.24
N ARG A 7 -22.45 15.04 11.37
CA ARG A 7 -21.86 14.91 10.03
C ARG A 7 -20.36 14.64 10.20
N ARG A 8 -20.00 13.37 10.39
CA ARG A 8 -18.62 12.91 10.21
C ARG A 8 -18.37 12.85 8.70
N GLN A 9 -17.59 13.82 8.28
CA GLN A 9 -16.75 13.90 7.10
C GLN A 9 -16.67 12.60 6.26
N ALA A 10 -17.13 12.70 5.02
CA ALA A 10 -16.75 11.78 3.95
C ALA A 10 -15.32 12.12 3.50
N THR A 11 -14.34 11.63 4.24
CA THR A 11 -12.93 11.66 3.83
C THR A 11 -12.43 10.23 3.77
N ASP A 12 -12.30 9.78 2.52
CA ASP A 12 -11.46 8.69 2.05
C ASP A 12 -11.89 7.25 2.35
N HIS A 13 -11.83 6.42 1.30
CA HIS A 13 -12.20 4.99 1.32
C HIS A 13 -11.07 4.14 1.97
N SER A 14 -10.80 4.39 3.25
CA SER A 14 -9.84 3.65 4.06
C SER A 14 -10.29 3.64 5.54
N GLU A 15 -11.36 2.91 5.87
CA GLU A 15 -11.78 2.69 7.27
C GLU A 15 -11.21 1.39 7.89
N SER A 16 -10.39 0.64 7.17
CA SER A 16 -9.58 -0.42 7.75
C SER A 16 -8.23 0.17 8.17
N GLY A 17 -7.94 0.29 9.47
CA GLY A 17 -6.66 0.78 10.02
C GLY A 17 -5.40 -0.05 9.66
N LEU A 18 -5.51 -0.90 8.64
CA LEU A 18 -4.49 -1.75 8.07
C LEU A 18 -3.73 -1.08 6.93
N ILE A 19 -4.34 -0.12 6.22
CA ILE A 19 -3.68 0.60 5.12
C ILE A 19 -3.21 1.97 5.61
N LYS A 20 -1.91 2.23 5.46
CA LYS A 20 -1.30 3.49 5.86
C LYS A 20 -1.16 4.45 4.68
N HIS A 21 -1.50 5.71 4.89
CA HIS A 21 -1.20 6.78 3.95
C HIS A 21 0.23 7.26 4.15
N VAL A 22 0.99 7.31 3.05
CA VAL A 22 2.38 7.79 3.03
C VAL A 22 2.49 9.02 2.14
N ASN A 23 3.43 9.89 2.49
CA ASN A 23 3.78 11.09 1.73
C ASN A 23 5.28 11.09 1.44
N ALA A 24 5.78 12.11 0.75
CA ALA A 24 7.19 12.22 0.38
C ALA A 24 8.14 12.10 1.58
N SER A 25 7.77 12.64 2.75
CA SER A 25 8.61 12.61 3.96
C SER A 25 8.63 11.23 4.63
N THR A 26 7.50 10.50 4.61
CA THR A 26 7.40 9.18 5.25
C THR A 26 7.72 8.02 4.32
N PHE A 27 7.75 8.25 2.99
CA PHE A 27 7.96 7.19 2.00
C PHE A 27 9.25 6.40 2.23
N LYS A 28 10.36 7.09 2.54
CA LYS A 28 11.65 6.43 2.77
C LYS A 28 11.58 5.44 3.93
N GLN A 29 11.12 5.91 5.09
CA GLN A 29 11.03 5.09 6.30
C GLN A 29 10.00 3.96 6.16
N GLU A 30 8.85 4.27 5.57
CA GLU A 30 7.70 3.35 5.55
C GLU A 30 7.76 2.32 4.43
N VAL A 31 8.45 2.63 3.33
CA VAL A 31 8.52 1.81 2.11
C VAL A 31 9.93 1.29 1.85
N LEU A 32 10.92 2.18 1.83
CA LEU A 32 12.28 1.82 1.40
C LEU A 32 13.07 1.11 2.51
N GLU A 33 12.90 1.56 3.74
CA GLU A 33 13.57 1.01 4.93
C GLU A 33 12.71 -0.04 5.65
N SER A 34 11.63 -0.53 5.02
CA SER A 34 10.77 -1.53 5.64
C SER A 34 11.39 -2.92 5.60
N ASP A 35 11.31 -3.63 6.73
CA ASP A 35 11.76 -5.02 6.86
C ASP A 35 10.87 -6.02 6.11
N ILE A 36 9.60 -5.65 5.88
CA ILE A 36 8.62 -6.45 5.16
C ILE A 36 8.39 -5.88 3.77
N PRO A 37 8.04 -6.69 2.76
CA PRO A 37 7.62 -6.18 1.46
C PRO A 37 6.49 -5.15 1.60
N VAL A 38 6.54 -4.09 0.79
CA VAL A 38 5.58 -2.99 0.82
C VAL A 38 4.96 -2.80 -0.55
N LEU A 39 3.66 -3.00 -0.65
CA LEU A 39 2.88 -2.69 -1.84
C LEU A 39 2.37 -1.25 -1.73
N VAL A 40 2.84 -0.38 -2.62
CA VAL A 40 2.42 1.02 -2.69
C VAL A 40 1.34 1.17 -3.76
N ASP A 41 0.18 1.66 -3.39
CA ASP A 41 -0.90 2.08 -4.29
C ASP A 41 -0.82 3.58 -4.58
N PHE A 42 -0.48 3.91 -5.82
CA PHE A 42 -0.46 5.27 -6.33
C PHE A 42 -1.87 5.62 -6.84
N TRP A 43 -2.53 6.54 -6.14
CA TRP A 43 -3.94 6.84 -6.33
C TRP A 43 -4.23 8.35 -6.27
N ALA A 44 -5.46 8.74 -6.57
CA ALA A 44 -5.98 10.10 -6.39
C ALA A 44 -7.51 10.07 -6.12
N PRO A 45 -8.09 11.08 -5.44
CA PRO A 45 -9.50 11.06 -5.05
C PRO A 45 -10.49 11.07 -6.22
N TRP A 46 -10.10 11.68 -7.34
CA TRP A 46 -10.88 11.74 -8.57
C TRP A 46 -10.80 10.45 -9.41
N CYS A 47 -9.90 9.53 -9.07
CA CYS A 47 -9.71 8.28 -9.80
C CYS A 47 -10.80 7.26 -9.46
N GLY A 48 -11.81 7.14 -10.34
CA GLY A 48 -12.88 6.15 -10.24
C GLY A 48 -12.37 4.70 -10.11
N PRO A 49 -11.48 4.22 -11.01
CA PRO A 49 -10.93 2.87 -10.92
C PRO A 49 -10.14 2.59 -9.63
N CYS A 50 -9.48 3.60 -9.04
CA CYS A 50 -8.74 3.46 -7.79
C CYS A 50 -9.68 3.13 -6.62
N ARG A 51 -10.89 3.71 -6.59
CA ARG A 51 -11.90 3.40 -5.57
C ARG A 51 -12.36 1.95 -5.63
N MET A 52 -12.38 1.34 -6.82
CA MET A 52 -12.69 -0.08 -6.98
C MET A 52 -11.54 -1.00 -6.54
N LEU A 53 -10.30 -0.52 -6.66
CA LEU A 53 -9.11 -1.26 -6.25
C LEU A 53 -8.91 -1.23 -4.72
N ALA A 54 -9.33 -0.17 -4.05
CA ALA A 54 -9.22 -0.01 -2.60
C ALA A 54 -9.69 -1.23 -1.77
N PRO A 55 -10.93 -1.75 -1.93
CA PRO A 55 -11.37 -2.92 -1.16
C PRO A 55 -10.56 -4.19 -1.46
N ILE A 56 -10.07 -4.35 -2.69
CA ILE A 56 -9.21 -5.48 -3.07
C ILE A 56 -7.88 -5.41 -2.30
N LEU A 57 -7.30 -4.21 -2.20
CA LEU A 57 -6.06 -3.98 -1.45
C LEU A 57 -6.25 -4.15 0.05
N GLU A 58 -7.41 -3.76 0.59
CA GLU A 58 -7.74 -3.99 2.00
C GLU A 58 -7.82 -5.48 2.32
N ASP A 59 -8.45 -6.27 1.45
CA ASP A 59 -8.50 -7.73 1.61
C ASP A 59 -7.10 -8.36 1.55
N ILE A 60 -6.24 -7.91 0.63
CA ILE A 60 -4.85 -8.36 0.55
C ILE A 60 -4.06 -7.97 1.81
N ALA A 61 -4.21 -6.73 2.29
CA ALA A 61 -3.55 -6.24 3.49
C ALA A 61 -3.94 -7.06 4.73
N ARG A 62 -5.22 -7.46 4.81
CA ARG A 62 -5.75 -8.30 5.89
C ARG A 62 -5.22 -9.74 5.83
N GLU A 63 -5.24 -10.36 4.66
CA GLU A 63 -4.79 -11.75 4.49
C GLU A 63 -3.28 -11.93 4.67
N TYR A 64 -2.50 -10.92 4.28
CA TYR A 64 -1.04 -10.97 4.33
C TYR A 64 -0.47 -10.09 5.44
N GLN A 65 -1.27 -9.78 6.46
CA GLN A 65 -0.82 -8.99 7.60
C GLN A 65 0.44 -9.60 8.23
N GLY A 66 1.48 -8.78 8.42
CA GLY A 66 2.79 -9.21 8.91
C GLY A 66 3.73 -9.78 7.84
N ARG A 67 3.22 -10.17 6.66
CA ARG A 67 4.02 -10.64 5.51
C ARG A 67 4.14 -9.61 4.39
N LEU A 68 3.14 -8.74 4.28
CA LEU A 68 3.04 -7.67 3.31
C LEU A 68 2.45 -6.44 3.99
N LYS A 69 3.06 -5.29 3.76
CA LYS A 69 2.51 -3.99 4.11
C LYS A 69 1.84 -3.40 2.89
N VAL A 70 0.64 -2.83 3.04
CA VAL A 70 -0.01 -2.07 1.98
C VAL A 70 -0.07 -0.61 2.41
N VAL A 71 0.40 0.27 1.54
CA VAL A 71 0.37 1.72 1.75
C VAL A 71 -0.19 2.43 0.53
N LYS A 72 -0.75 3.61 0.75
CA LYS A 72 -1.31 4.46 -0.29
C LYS A 72 -0.53 5.77 -0.39
N LEU A 73 -0.23 6.20 -1.61
CA LEU A 73 0.39 7.50 -1.90
C LEU A 73 -0.51 8.28 -2.85
N ASN A 74 -1.00 9.44 -2.41
CA ASN A 74 -1.75 10.35 -3.26
C ASN A 74 -0.79 11.05 -4.23
N THR A 75 -0.97 10.83 -5.53
CA THR A 75 -0.11 11.40 -6.57
C THR A 75 -0.27 12.91 -6.73
N ASP A 76 -1.45 13.47 -6.41
CA ASP A 76 -1.71 14.92 -6.50
C ASP A 76 -0.94 15.68 -5.40
N GLU A 77 -0.88 15.11 -4.21
CA GLU A 77 -0.16 15.68 -3.06
C GLU A 77 1.35 15.43 -3.14
N ASN A 78 1.76 14.36 -3.83
CA ASN A 78 3.16 13.91 -3.90
C ASN A 78 3.65 13.75 -5.35
N PRO A 79 3.55 14.79 -6.20
CA PRO A 79 3.85 14.68 -7.62
C PRO A 79 5.33 14.39 -7.90
N ILE A 80 6.23 14.91 -7.07
CA ILE A 80 7.68 14.65 -7.19
C ILE A 80 7.99 13.17 -6.98
N THR A 81 7.43 12.57 -5.93
CA THR A 81 7.61 11.13 -5.64
C THR A 81 6.98 10.28 -6.74
N ALA A 82 5.77 10.62 -7.18
CA ALA A 82 5.10 9.92 -8.28
C ALA A 82 5.93 9.97 -9.58
N ASN A 83 6.46 11.14 -9.93
CA ASN A 83 7.31 11.30 -11.11
C ASN A 83 8.64 10.53 -10.99
N ALA A 84 9.26 10.50 -9.80
CA ALA A 84 10.50 9.76 -9.57
C ALA A 84 10.34 8.25 -9.82
N TYR A 85 9.15 7.70 -9.59
CA TYR A 85 8.81 6.30 -9.90
C TYR A 85 8.13 6.12 -11.26
N GLY A 86 8.11 7.15 -12.11
CA GLY A 86 7.58 7.08 -13.47
C GLY A 86 6.08 6.81 -13.53
N ILE A 87 5.31 7.31 -12.57
CA ILE A 87 3.85 7.11 -12.54
C ILE A 87 3.20 8.01 -13.60
N GLN A 88 2.84 7.42 -14.75
CA GLN A 88 2.20 8.11 -15.87
C GLN A 88 0.67 7.94 -15.87
N GLY A 89 0.15 7.03 -15.06
CA GLY A 89 -1.27 6.75 -14.95
C GLY A 89 -1.60 6.06 -13.63
N ILE A 90 -2.83 6.25 -13.16
CA ILE A 90 -3.34 5.67 -11.92
C ILE A 90 -4.60 4.84 -12.22
N PRO A 91 -4.86 3.76 -11.47
CA PRO A 91 -4.05 3.24 -10.36
C PRO A 91 -2.76 2.56 -10.87
N THR A 92 -1.66 2.74 -10.14
CA THR A 92 -0.43 1.98 -10.34
C THR A 92 -0.01 1.41 -8.99
N LEU A 93 0.32 0.12 -8.96
CA LEU A 93 0.89 -0.55 -7.79
C LEU A 93 2.36 -0.85 -8.02
N ILE A 94 3.19 -0.58 -7.03
CA ILE A 94 4.61 -0.98 -7.04
C ILE A 94 4.91 -1.75 -5.77
N LEU A 95 5.45 -2.96 -5.92
CA LEU A 95 5.95 -3.75 -4.81
C LEU A 95 7.41 -3.40 -4.55
N PHE A 96 7.71 -3.00 -3.32
CA PHE A 96 9.05 -2.79 -2.82
C PHE A 96 9.45 -3.94 -1.90
N THR A 97 10.69 -4.38 -1.99
CA THR A 97 11.25 -5.38 -1.08
C THR A 97 12.70 -5.01 -0.80
N ARG A 98 13.02 -4.75 0.48
CA ARG A 98 14.33 -4.27 0.94
C ARG A 98 14.78 -3.01 0.18
N GLY A 99 13.87 -2.06 -0.02
CA GLY A 99 14.15 -0.80 -0.73
C GLY A 99 14.17 -0.87 -2.26
N PHE A 100 14.04 -2.05 -2.86
CA PHE A 100 14.05 -2.20 -4.33
C PHE A 100 12.64 -2.44 -4.86
N ALA A 101 12.28 -1.75 -5.95
CA ALA A 101 11.07 -2.06 -6.71
C ALA A 101 11.23 -3.42 -7.39
N ARG A 102 10.36 -4.38 -7.06
CA ARG A 102 10.40 -5.77 -7.55
C ARG A 102 9.36 -6.03 -8.63
N GLU A 103 8.19 -5.40 -8.52
CA GLU A 103 7.08 -5.62 -9.42
C GLU A 103 6.30 -4.32 -9.62
N ARG A 104 5.80 -4.10 -10.84
CA ARG A 104 4.95 -2.94 -11.17
C ARG A 104 3.72 -3.42 -11.91
N LEU A 105 2.57 -2.96 -11.43
CA LEU A 105 1.25 -3.32 -11.93
C LEU A 105 0.52 -2.02 -12.28
N VAL A 106 0.08 -1.87 -13.53
CA VAL A 106 -0.61 -0.65 -13.98
C VAL A 106 -2.05 -0.99 -14.31
N GLY A 107 -2.98 -0.21 -13.78
CA GLY A 107 -4.41 -0.34 -14.02
C GLY A 107 -5.16 -1.17 -12.97
N LEU A 108 -6.49 -1.17 -13.11
CA LEU A 108 -7.39 -1.96 -12.29
C LEU A 108 -7.31 -3.44 -12.71
N MET A 109 -7.10 -4.33 -11.74
CA MET A 109 -7.02 -5.76 -11.98
C MET A 109 -7.59 -6.56 -10.80
N PRO A 110 -8.08 -7.80 -11.02
CA PRO A 110 -8.60 -8.64 -9.96
C PRO A 110 -7.53 -9.03 -8.95
N LYS A 111 -7.95 -9.28 -7.70
CA LYS A 111 -7.09 -9.75 -6.60
C LYS A 111 -6.16 -10.88 -7.01
N GLN A 112 -6.67 -11.89 -7.69
CA GLN A 112 -5.91 -13.06 -8.12
C GLN A 112 -4.73 -12.70 -9.02
N HIS A 113 -4.90 -11.70 -9.91
CA HIS A 113 -3.83 -11.25 -10.80
C HIS A 113 -2.75 -10.50 -10.02
N ILE A 114 -3.15 -9.63 -9.08
CA ILE A 114 -2.22 -8.92 -8.19
C ILE A 114 -1.40 -9.95 -7.40
N MET A 115 -2.09 -10.90 -6.76
CA MET A 115 -1.44 -11.93 -5.95
C MET A 115 -0.50 -12.80 -6.78
N ALA A 116 -0.91 -13.26 -7.97
CA ALA A 116 -0.06 -14.07 -8.83
C ALA A 116 1.26 -13.37 -9.21
N LYS A 117 1.24 -12.03 -9.32
CA LYS A 117 2.42 -11.23 -9.65
C LYS A 117 3.29 -10.92 -8.44
N ILE A 118 2.70 -10.66 -7.27
CA ILE A 118 3.48 -10.29 -6.08
C ILE A 118 3.97 -11.50 -5.27
N LEU A 119 3.22 -12.62 -5.26
CA LEU A 119 3.54 -13.83 -4.48
C LEU A 119 4.98 -14.34 -4.67
N PRO A 120 5.54 -14.39 -5.90
CA PRO A 120 6.92 -14.84 -6.12
C PRO A 120 7.98 -13.99 -5.39
N HIS A 121 7.64 -12.77 -5.00
CA HIS A 121 8.53 -11.81 -4.34
C HIS A 121 8.27 -11.70 -2.83
N LEU A 122 7.24 -12.37 -2.31
CA LEU A 122 6.93 -12.38 -0.88
C LEU A 122 7.73 -13.47 -0.16
N PRO A 123 8.15 -13.23 1.09
CA PRO A 123 8.78 -14.27 1.88
C PRO A 123 7.77 -15.38 2.20
N ALA A 124 8.26 -16.62 2.28
CA ALA A 124 7.45 -17.79 2.62
C ALA A 124 6.76 -17.64 3.99
N GLU A 125 7.40 -16.91 4.92
CA GLU A 125 6.93 -16.63 6.26
C GLU A 125 7.12 -15.13 6.59
N ALA A 126 6.37 -14.59 7.55
CA ALA A 126 6.60 -13.22 8.02
C ALA A 126 8.02 -13.14 8.58
N PRO A 127 8.80 -12.08 8.29
CA PRO A 127 10.15 -11.98 8.85
C PRO A 127 10.04 -11.96 10.37
N ALA A 128 10.71 -12.93 11.02
CA ALA A 128 10.89 -12.94 12.45
C ALA A 128 11.54 -11.61 12.84
N THR A 129 10.82 -10.82 13.61
CA THR A 129 11.24 -9.51 14.11
C THR A 129 12.68 -9.63 14.62
N ALA A 130 13.60 -8.87 14.04
CA ALA A 130 15.00 -8.84 14.48
C ALA A 130 15.04 -8.47 15.97
N GLY A 131 15.32 -9.47 16.81
CA GLY A 131 15.14 -9.37 18.26
C GLY A 131 15.75 -10.54 19.01
N ASN A 132 16.90 -11.05 18.56
CA ASN A 132 17.81 -11.84 19.38
C ASN A 132 19.20 -11.87 18.72
N THR A 133 20.00 -10.84 19.02
CA THR A 133 21.45 -11.02 18.99
C THR A 133 21.83 -11.81 20.22
N GLU A 134 21.86 -13.13 20.08
CA GLU A 134 22.68 -14.00 20.92
C GLU A 134 24.12 -13.87 20.40
N THR A 135 24.98 -13.22 21.17
CA THR A 135 26.43 -13.46 21.09
C THR A 135 26.97 -13.60 22.51
N VAL A 136 27.58 -14.77 22.70
CA VAL A 136 28.35 -15.30 23.83
C VAL A 136 29.37 -14.31 24.39
#